data_AF-A0A087RX46-F1
#
_entry.id   AF-A0A087RX46-F1
#
_cell.length_a   1.000
_cell.length_b   1.000
_cell.length_c   1.000
_cell.angle_alpha   90.00
_cell.angle_beta   90.00
_cell.angle_gamma   90.00
#
_symmetry.space_group_name_H-M   'P 1'
#
loop_
_entity.id
_entity.type
_entity.pdbx_description
1 polymer ?
#
loop_
_entity_poly.entity_id
_entity_poly.type
_entity_poly.pdbx_seq_one_letter_code
_entity_poly.pdbx_strand_id
1 'polypeptide(L)' 'MSEIIIEKLHEQRDFYLNTLKQLEFQLVMDPSENELKEIEKLQTTTVDQLKKVEQEIAFLTSKKHHNLQ' A
#
# COMPACT_ATOMS: atom_id res chain seq x y z
N MET A 1 -13.30 17.49 -6.21
CA MET A 1 -12.31 16.82 -7.09
C MET A 1 -11.13 16.25 -6.29
N SER A 2 -10.59 16.96 -5.29
CA SER A 2 -9.56 16.38 -4.39
C SER A 2 -10.06 15.25 -3.50
N GLU A 3 -11.34 15.25 -3.08
CA GLU A 3 -11.89 14.20 -2.20
C GLU A 3 -11.97 12.83 -2.89
N ILE A 4 -12.46 12.78 -4.14
CA ILE A 4 -12.48 11.55 -4.96
C ILE A 4 -11.04 11.01 -5.18
N ILE A 5 -10.05 11.88 -5.30
CA ILE A 5 -8.64 11.46 -5.44
C ILE A 5 -8.14 10.84 -4.13
N ILE A 6 -8.42 11.47 -2.99
CA ILE A 6 -8.04 10.96 -1.67
C ILE A 6 -8.73 9.63 -1.36
N GLU A 7 -10.02 9.49 -1.70
CA GLU A 7 -10.76 8.22 -1.58
C GLU A 7 -10.09 7.10 -2.38
N LYS A 8 -9.75 7.34 -3.65
CA LYS A 8 -9.03 6.37 -4.48
C LYS A 8 -7.66 6.00 -3.93
N LEU A 9 -6.94 6.95 -3.34
CA LEU A 9 -5.65 6.66 -2.70
C LEU A 9 -5.84 5.79 -1.44
N HIS A 10 -6.89 6.01 -0.66
CA HIS A 10 -7.22 5.12 0.45
C HIS A 10 -7.60 3.72 -0.01
N GLU A 11 -8.38 3.58 -1.08
CA GLU A 11 -8.68 2.28 -1.70
C GLU A 11 -7.40 1.55 -2.13
N GLN A 12 -6.45 2.27 -2.75
CA GLN A 12 -5.14 1.71 -3.13
C GLN A 12 -4.30 1.30 -1.93
N ARG A 13 -4.27 2.11 -0.87
CA ARG A 13 -3.60 1.77 0.39
C ARG A 13 -4.16 0.47 0.97
N ASP A 14 -5.49 0.36 1.03
CA ASP A 14 -6.16 -0.82 1.59
C ASP A 14 -5.91 -2.07 0.72
N PHE A 15 -5.83 -1.91 -0.60
CA PHE A 15 -5.41 -2.97 -1.51
C PHE A 15 -3.98 -3.46 -1.20
N TYR A 16 -3.01 -2.57 -1.03
CA TYR A 16 -1.63 -2.96 -0.70
C TYR A 16 -1.52 -3.60 0.68
N LEU A 17 -2.22 -3.09 1.69
CA LEU A 17 -2.27 -3.70 3.02
C LEU A 17 -2.87 -5.11 2.99
N ASN A 18 -3.97 -5.29 2.26
CA ASN A 18 -4.56 -6.62 2.07
C ASN A 18 -3.60 -7.57 1.35
N THR A 19 -2.87 -7.08 0.35
CA THR A 19 -1.85 -7.87 -0.34
C THR A 19 -0.78 -8.36 0.63
N LEU A 20 -0.24 -7.48 1.49
CA LEU A 20 0.76 -7.88 2.50
C LEU A 20 0.21 -8.94 3.46
N LYS A 21 -1.03 -8.78 3.93
CA LYS A 21 -1.70 -9.78 4.78
C LYS A 21 -1.83 -11.14 4.09
N GLN A 22 -2.12 -11.18 2.79
CA GLN A 22 -2.17 -12.44 2.04
C GLN A 22 -0.79 -13.09 1.92
N LEU A 23 0.28 -12.31 1.76
CA LEU A 23 1.64 -12.84 1.74
C LEU A 23 2.04 -13.45 3.09
N GLU A 24 1.63 -12.85 4.21
CA GLU A 24 1.82 -13.43 5.54
C GLU A 24 1.17 -14.81 5.66
N PHE A 25 -0.03 -14.99 5.09
CA PHE A 25 -0.67 -16.30 5.05
C PHE A 25 0.07 -17.29 4.14
N GLN A 26 0.64 -16.84 3.02
CA GLN A 26 1.42 -17.73 2.16
C GLN A 26 2.70 -18.21 2.83
N LEU A 27 3.36 -17.37 3.64
CA LEU A 27 4.57 -17.74 4.38
C LEU A 27 4.35 -18.87 5.40
N VAL A 28 3.17 -18.97 6.00
CA VAL A 28 2.86 -20.04 6.97
C VAL A 28 2.46 -21.37 6.31
N MET A 29 2.32 -21.40 4.98
CA MET A 29 1.95 -22.59 4.21
C MET A 29 3.16 -23.44 3.77
N ASP A 30 4.31 -23.24 4.40
CA ASP A 30 5.59 -23.90 4.06
C ASP A 30 5.93 -23.83 2.54
N PRO A 31 6.02 -22.61 1.99
CA PRO A 31 6.26 -22.41 0.56
C PRO A 31 7.64 -22.94 0.15
N SER A 32 7.75 -23.41 -1.09
CA SER A 32 9.02 -23.77 -1.69
C SER A 32 9.98 -22.58 -1.79
N GLU A 33 11.28 -22.84 -1.97
CA GLU A 33 12.29 -21.78 -2.11
C GLU A 33 12.00 -20.80 -3.27
N ASN A 34 11.40 -21.30 -4.36
CA ASN A 34 11.00 -20.45 -5.48
C ASN A 34 9.80 -19.57 -5.13
N GLU A 35 8.82 -20.11 -4.42
CA GLU A 35 7.67 -19.34 -3.92
C GLU A 35 8.11 -18.29 -2.90
N LEU A 36 9.06 -18.61 -2.01
CA LEU A 36 9.66 -17.65 -1.09
C LEU A 36 10.27 -16.45 -1.82
N LYS A 37 11.05 -16.68 -2.88
CA LYS A 37 11.66 -15.60 -3.67
C LYS A 37 10.62 -14.70 -4.33
N GLU A 38 9.54 -15.27 -4.85
CA GLU A 38 8.44 -14.49 -5.45
C GLU A 38 7.65 -13.71 -4.38
N ILE A 39 7.41 -14.32 -3.21
CA ILE A 39 6.77 -13.67 -2.05
C ILE A 39 7.61 -12.47 -1.60
N GLU A 40 8.92 -12.62 -1.41
CA GLU A 40 9.83 -11.53 -0.98
C GLU A 40 9.85 -10.38 -1.99
N LYS A 41 9.90 -10.70 -3.29
CA LYS A 41 9.88 -9.71 -4.37
C LYS A 41 8.56 -8.92 -4.40
N LEU A 42 7.44 -9.63 -4.26
CA LEU A 42 6.13 -9.02 -4.23
C LEU A 42 5.91 -8.20 -2.94
N GLN A 43 6.40 -8.68 -1.80
CA GLN A 43 6.37 -7.95 -0.53
C GLN A 43 7.15 -6.64 -0.65
N THR A 44 8.39 -6.69 -1.16
CA THR A 44 9.24 -5.51 -1.35
C THR A 44 8.55 -4.47 -2.23
N THR A 45 8.03 -4.90 -3.38
CA THR A 45 7.33 -4.02 -4.32
C THR A 45 6.08 -3.41 -3.69
N THR A 46 5.29 -4.22 -2.97
CA THR A 46 4.06 -3.77 -2.31
C THR A 46 4.33 -2.74 -1.22
N VAL A 47 5.38 -2.95 -0.40
CA VAL A 47 5.81 -1.99 0.62
C VAL A 47 6.23 -0.66 0.00
N ASP A 48 6.98 -0.69 -1.10
CA ASP A 48 7.42 0.52 -1.79
C ASP A 48 6.24 1.31 -2.39
N GLN A 49 5.24 0.62 -2.95
CA GLN A 49 4.03 1.29 -3.44
C GLN A 49 3.18 1.84 -2.30
N LEU A 50 3.02 1.10 -1.20
CA LEU A 50 2.30 1.56 -0.02
C LEU A 50 2.90 2.87 0.53
N LYS A 51 4.23 2.95 0.65
CA LYS A 51 4.93 4.18 1.09
C LYS A 51 4.63 5.36 0.18
N LYS A 52 4.60 5.16 -1.14
CA LYS A 52 4.30 6.24 -2.11
C LYS A 52 2.87 6.75 -1.96
N VAL A 53 1.90 5.83 -1.84
CA VAL A 53 0.49 6.17 -1.62
C VAL A 53 0.31 6.94 -0.30
N GLU A 54 0.94 6.49 0.78
CA GLU A 54 0.88 7.18 2.07
C GLU A 54 1.49 8.58 2.02
N GLN A 55 2.61 8.75 1.33
CA GLN A 55 3.22 10.07 1.10
C GLN A 55 2.31 10.99 0.31
N GLU A 56 1.64 10.48 -0.73
CA GLU A 56 0.71 11.26 -1.53
C GLU A 56 -0.54 11.68 -0.75
N ILE A 57 -1.11 10.77 0.06
CA ILE A 57 -2.21 11.07 0.98
C ILE A 57 -1.79 12.18 1.96
N ALA A 58 -0.62 12.05 2.59
CA ALA A 58 -0.11 13.04 3.53
C ALA A 58 0.06 14.42 2.86
N PHE A 59 0.63 14.44 1.65
CA PHE A 59 0.81 15.67 0.88
C PHE A 59 -0.53 16.34 0.54
N LEU A 60 -1.49 15.61 -0.02
CA LEU A 60 -2.79 16.16 -0.40
C LEU A 60 -3.60 16.62 0.82
N THR A 61 -3.51 15.89 1.93
CA THR A 61 -4.18 16.24 3.19
C THR A 61 -3.58 17.52 3.78
N SER A 62 -2.25 17.65 3.77
CA SER A 62 -1.58 18.88 4.23
C SER A 62 -1.97 20.13 3.42
N LYS A 63 -2.11 19.98 2.09
CA LYS A 63 -2.60 21.04 1.20
C LYS A 63 -4.05 21.41 1.47
N LYS A 64 -4.91 20.42 1.77
CA LYS A 64 -6.31 20.67 2.13
C LYS A 64 -6.40 21.51 3.41
N HIS A 65 -5.59 21.18 4.42
CA HIS A 65 -5.54 21.95 5.67
C HIS A 65 -5.05 23.39 5.48
N HIS A 66 -4.07 23.62 4.60
CA HIS A 66 -3.58 24.97 4.31
C HIS A 66 -4.61 25.87 3.61
N ASN A 67 -5.46 25.30 2.74
CA ASN A 67 -6.49 26.04 2.00
C ASN A 67 -7.79 26.29 2.79
N LEU A 68 -7.91 25.74 4.00
CA LEU A 68 -9.07 25.89 4.90
C LEU A 68 -8.82 26.93 6.02
N GLN A 69 -7.62 27.52 6.07
CA GLN A 69 -7.25 28.63 6.96
C GLN A 69 -7.32 29.97 6.20
#